data_AF-A0A383XR23-F1
#
_entry.id   AF-A0A383XR23-F1
#
_cell.length_a   1.000
_cell.length_b   1.000
_cell.length_c   1.000
_cell.angle_alpha   90.00
_cell.angle_beta   90.00
_cell.angle_gamma   90.00
#
_symmetry.space_group_name_H-M   'P 1'
#
loop_
_entity.id
_entity.type
_entity.pdbx_description
1 polymer ?
#
loop_
_entity_poly.entity_id
_entity_poly.type
_entity_poly.pdbx_seq_one_letter_code
_entity_poly.pdbx_strand_id
1 'polypeptide(L)'
;MFLAGLGVARLNPPEPVPVTPAPQARPAIDAEIAKLTESMYVARQLDVGEVDAARDYLALSMDLDILALAEQLEALGPQRRAAALSVLAEIHEYRENYPSIIETRDKTRQPDLAAMRSDVDAVLERAAALAPAGRLQF
;
A
#
# COMPACT_ATOMS: atom_id res chain seq x y z
N MET A 1 64.54 6.18 44.45
CA MET A 1 63.22 6.71 44.92
C MET A 1 62.89 7.93 44.07
N PHE A 2 61.68 8.23 43.58
CA PHE A 2 60.40 7.52 43.42
C PHE A 2 59.52 8.49 42.57
N LEU A 3 58.87 8.00 41.50
CA LEU A 3 57.66 8.50 40.77
C LEU A 3 57.60 9.99 40.29
N ALA A 4 57.45 10.35 39.00
CA ALA A 4 56.34 10.13 38.05
C ALA A 4 54.97 10.69 38.47
N GLY A 5 54.36 11.53 37.62
CA GLY A 5 52.95 11.99 37.70
C GLY A 5 52.76 13.43 37.18
N LEU A 6 52.62 13.69 35.88
CA LEU A 6 51.40 13.69 35.05
C LEU A 6 50.37 14.79 35.39
N GLY A 7 49.99 15.59 34.38
CA GLY A 7 48.88 16.54 34.48
C GLY A 7 48.60 17.27 33.16
N VAL A 8 48.31 16.53 32.08
CA VAL A 8 47.80 17.09 30.83
C VAL A 8 46.43 17.72 31.12
N ALA A 9 46.31 19.03 30.91
CA ALA A 9 45.03 19.73 30.93
C ALA A 9 44.14 19.15 29.82
N ARG A 10 43.20 18.26 30.17
CA ARG A 10 42.15 17.84 29.26
C ARG A 10 41.14 18.98 29.12
N LEU A 11 41.11 19.58 27.94
CA LEU A 11 39.94 20.30 27.46
C LEU A 11 38.78 19.30 27.42
N ASN A 12 37.71 19.57 28.17
CA ASN A 12 36.47 18.80 28.06
C ASN A 12 35.99 18.86 26.61
N PRO A 13 35.70 17.72 25.96
CA PRO A 13 35.00 17.75 24.68
C PRO A 13 33.57 18.29 24.91
N PRO A 14 33.01 19.03 23.95
CA PRO A 14 31.63 19.51 24.04
C PRO A 14 30.68 18.31 24.14
N GLU A 15 29.72 18.38 25.05
CA GLU A 15 28.65 17.39 25.13
C GLU A 15 27.95 17.26 23.77
N PRO A 16 27.70 16.03 23.29
CA PRO A 16 26.96 15.85 22.05
C PRO A 16 25.56 16.42 22.24
N VAL A 17 25.17 17.33 21.32
CA VAL A 17 23.83 17.89 21.26
C VAL A 17 22.81 16.74 21.27
N PRO A 18 21.76 16.76 22.11
CA PRO A 18 20.73 15.74 22.05
C PRO A 18 20.13 15.75 20.65
N VAL A 19 20.37 14.66 19.92
CA VAL A 19 19.77 14.43 18.61
C VAL A 19 18.27 14.34 18.87
N THR A 20 17.54 15.42 18.56
CA THR A 20 16.08 15.33 18.50
C THR A 20 15.80 14.29 17.43
N PRO A 21 15.17 13.15 17.73
CA PRO A 21 14.89 12.16 16.70
C PRO A 21 14.10 12.89 15.63
N ALA A 22 14.64 12.92 14.41
CA ALA A 22 13.93 13.44 13.25
C ALA A 22 12.55 12.79 13.26
N PRO A 23 11.46 13.54 13.03
CA PRO A 23 10.14 12.94 12.89
C PRO A 23 10.26 11.89 11.79
N GLN A 24 10.28 10.62 12.16
CA GLN A 24 10.13 9.55 11.19
C GLN A 24 8.74 9.79 10.61
N ALA A 25 8.69 10.20 9.34
CA ALA A 25 7.44 10.24 8.60
C ALA A 25 6.72 8.92 8.89
N ARG A 26 5.46 8.96 9.30
CA ARG A 26 4.67 7.77 9.62
C ARG A 26 3.72 7.44 8.47
N PRO A 27 4.20 7.10 7.25
CA PRO A 27 3.30 6.71 6.16
C PRO A 27 2.46 5.48 6.52
N ALA A 28 2.90 4.68 7.49
CA ALA A 28 2.13 3.56 8.02
C ALA A 28 0.83 4.00 8.74
N ILE A 29 0.80 5.13 9.45
CA ILE A 29 -0.42 5.52 10.18
C ILE A 29 -1.48 6.05 9.24
N ASP A 30 -1.11 6.87 8.25
CA ASP A 30 -2.06 7.43 7.29
C ASP A 30 -2.71 6.33 6.43
N ALA A 31 -1.95 5.32 6.03
CA ALA A 31 -2.47 4.15 5.33
C ALA A 31 -3.45 3.34 6.19
N GLU A 32 -3.16 3.14 7.48
CA GLU A 32 -4.07 2.44 8.39
C GLU A 32 -5.34 3.27 8.67
N ILE A 33 -5.23 4.60 8.78
CA ILE A 33 -6.39 5.49 8.89
C ILE A 33 -7.27 5.41 7.63
N ALA A 34 -6.67 5.37 6.45
CA ALA A 34 -7.41 5.23 5.18
C ALA A 34 -8.19 3.91 5.14
N LYS A 35 -7.54 2.79 5.47
CA LYS A 35 -8.18 1.46 5.54
C LYS A 35 -9.33 1.41 6.56
N LEU A 36 -9.14 2.01 7.73
CA LEU A 36 -10.19 2.09 8.75
C LEU A 36 -11.37 2.93 8.26
N THR A 37 -11.11 4.05 7.58
CA THR A 37 -12.16 4.91 7.02
C THR A 37 -12.96 4.20 5.94
N GLU A 38 -12.28 3.50 5.03
CA GLU A 38 -12.91 2.63 4.03
C GLU A 38 -13.77 1.55 4.70
N SER A 39 -13.22 0.84 5.69
CA SER A 39 -13.93 -0.22 6.41
C SER A 39 -15.20 0.32 7.09
N MET A 40 -15.13 1.50 7.71
CA MET A 40 -16.29 2.16 8.30
C MET A 40 -17.34 2.55 7.26
N TYR A 41 -16.93 3.05 6.10
CA TYR A 41 -17.86 3.40 5.02
C TYR A 41 -18.59 2.16 4.51
N VAL A 42 -17.85 1.06 4.23
CA VAL A 42 -18.43 -0.21 3.78
C VAL A 42 -19.40 -0.76 4.81
N ALA A 43 -19.01 -0.82 6.08
CA ALA A 43 -19.86 -1.30 7.17
C ALA A 43 -21.20 -0.52 7.22
N ARG A 44 -21.13 0.81 7.09
CA ARG A 44 -22.34 1.66 7.07
C ARG A 44 -23.27 1.33 5.90
N GLN A 45 -22.74 1.09 4.70
CA GLN A 45 -23.57 0.76 3.53
C GLN A 45 -24.25 -0.60 3.72
N LEU A 46 -23.52 -1.57 4.29
CA LEU A 46 -24.08 -2.88 4.64
C LEU A 46 -25.19 -2.77 5.69
N ASP A 47 -25.01 -1.94 6.73
CA ASP A 47 -26.01 -1.72 7.78
C ASP A 47 -27.34 -1.15 7.24
N VAL A 48 -27.28 -0.32 6.20
CA VAL A 48 -28.48 0.26 5.56
C VAL A 48 -29.01 -0.58 4.38
N GLY A 49 -28.42 -1.74 4.12
CA GLY A 49 -28.85 -2.67 3.07
C GLY A 49 -28.38 -2.31 1.65
N GLU A 50 -27.50 -1.33 1.50
CA GLU A 50 -26.96 -0.87 0.21
C GLU A 50 -25.74 -1.72 -0.20
N VAL A 51 -25.98 -3.02 -0.40
CA VAL A 51 -24.92 -4.02 -0.67
C VAL A 51 -24.17 -3.72 -1.98
N ASP A 52 -24.87 -3.32 -3.03
CA ASP A 52 -24.25 -2.99 -4.32
C ASP A 52 -23.34 -1.77 -4.20
N ALA A 53 -23.76 -0.74 -3.46
CA ALA A 53 -22.93 0.44 -3.22
C ALA A 53 -21.68 0.10 -2.39
N ALA A 54 -21.79 -0.84 -1.44
CA ALA A 54 -20.65 -1.33 -0.66
C ALA A 54 -19.65 -2.08 -1.56
N ARG A 55 -20.16 -2.95 -2.44
CA ARG A 55 -19.36 -3.71 -3.41
C ARG A 55 -18.64 -2.79 -4.39
N ASP A 56 -19.35 -1.82 -4.96
CA ASP A 56 -18.79 -0.92 -5.96
C ASP A 56 -17.73 0.00 -5.37
N TYR A 57 -17.93 0.46 -4.14
CA TYR A 57 -16.92 1.23 -3.41
C TYR A 57 -15.67 0.40 -3.13
N LEU A 58 -15.81 -0.84 -2.64
CA LEU A 58 -14.68 -1.72 -2.38
C LEU A 58 -13.90 -2.01 -3.66
N ALA A 59 -14.60 -2.28 -4.77
CA ALA A 59 -13.98 -2.50 -6.07
C ALA A 59 -13.18 -1.28 -6.54
N LEU A 60 -13.74 -0.08 -6.38
CA LEU A 60 -13.06 1.18 -6.73
C LEU A 60 -11.84 1.45 -5.84
N SER A 61 -11.94 1.20 -4.53
CA SER A 61 -10.81 1.36 -3.61
C SER A 61 -9.67 0.42 -3.97
N MET A 62 -9.99 -0.85 -4.24
CA MET A 62 -9.02 -1.85 -4.69
C MET A 62 -8.34 -1.44 -6.02
N ASP A 63 -9.08 -0.88 -6.99
CA ASP A 63 -8.50 -0.40 -8.25
C ASP A 63 -7.43 0.69 -8.01
N LEU A 64 -7.71 1.63 -7.10
CA LEU A 64 -6.76 2.69 -6.74
C LEU A 64 -5.52 2.13 -6.03
N ASP A 65 -5.72 1.19 -5.11
CA ASP A 65 -4.62 0.52 -4.39
C ASP A 65 -3.74 -0.30 -5.35
N ILE A 66 -4.32 -0.97 -6.35
CA ILE A 66 -3.58 -1.70 -7.38
C ILE A 66 -2.71 -0.76 -8.20
N LEU A 67 -3.24 0.38 -8.64
CA LEU A 67 -2.47 1.39 -9.39
C LEU A 67 -1.33 1.97 -8.52
N ALA A 68 -1.62 2.32 -7.27
CA ALA A 68 -0.61 2.84 -6.35
C ALA A 68 0.50 1.82 -6.05
N LEU A 69 0.15 0.54 -5.91
CA LEU A 69 1.13 -0.54 -5.76
C LEU A 69 1.96 -0.72 -7.03
N ALA A 70 1.35 -0.65 -8.21
CA ALA A 70 2.02 -0.81 -9.49
C ALA A 70 3.14 0.23 -9.70
N GLU A 71 2.89 1.49 -9.32
CA GLU A 71 3.91 2.56 -9.37
C GLU A 71 5.13 2.26 -8.50
N GLN A 72 4.95 1.48 -7.43
CA GLN A 72 6.00 1.18 -6.45
C GLN A 72 6.70 -0.16 -6.71
N LEU A 73 6.16 -1.03 -7.57
CA LEU A 73 6.64 -2.40 -7.78
C LEU A 73 8.13 -2.49 -8.11
N GLU A 74 8.64 -1.59 -8.94
CA GLU A 74 10.05 -1.57 -9.36
C GLU A 74 10.99 -1.10 -8.23
N ALA A 75 10.48 -0.33 -7.27
CA ALA A 75 11.24 0.13 -6.11
C ALA A 75 11.31 -0.93 -4.98
N LEU A 76 10.48 -1.97 -5.05
CA LEU A 76 10.49 -3.06 -4.07
C LEU A 76 11.70 -3.98 -4.27
N GLY A 77 12.27 -4.45 -3.15
CA GLY A 77 13.27 -5.53 -3.19
C GLY A 77 12.68 -6.83 -3.79
N PRO A 78 13.53 -7.76 -4.29
CA PRO A 78 13.09 -8.90 -5.09
C PRO A 78 12.00 -9.76 -4.43
N GLN A 79 12.13 -10.03 -3.13
CA GLN A 79 11.17 -10.85 -2.38
C GLN A 79 9.80 -10.17 -2.24
N ARG A 80 9.79 -8.87 -1.90
CA ARG A 80 8.54 -8.10 -1.76
C ARG A 80 7.86 -7.89 -3.09
N ARG A 81 8.64 -7.66 -4.14
CA ARG A 81 8.14 -7.58 -5.51
C ARG A 81 7.49 -8.89 -5.94
N ALA A 82 8.15 -10.03 -5.71
CA ALA A 82 7.59 -11.34 -6.01
C ALA A 82 6.27 -11.59 -5.27
N ALA A 83 6.21 -11.27 -3.97
CA ALA A 83 4.98 -11.37 -3.19
C ALA A 83 3.87 -10.46 -3.73
N ALA A 84 4.18 -9.19 -4.03
CA ALA A 84 3.21 -8.25 -4.61
C ALA A 84 2.67 -8.73 -5.96
N LEU A 85 3.54 -9.26 -6.84
CA LEU A 85 3.13 -9.84 -8.12
C LEU A 85 2.22 -11.06 -7.92
N SER A 86 2.51 -11.94 -6.96
CA SER A 86 1.64 -13.06 -6.64
C SER A 86 0.25 -12.61 -6.14
N VAL A 87 0.18 -11.60 -5.25
CA VAL A 87 -1.12 -11.04 -4.82
C VAL A 87 -1.90 -10.49 -6.00
N LEU A 88 -1.26 -9.70 -6.86
CA LEU A 88 -1.91 -9.12 -8.04
C LEU A 88 -2.39 -10.21 -9.02
N ALA A 89 -1.63 -11.29 -9.19
CA ALA A 89 -2.04 -12.43 -10.01
C ALA A 89 -3.27 -13.16 -9.43
N GLU A 90 -3.35 -13.32 -8.11
CA GLU A 90 -4.53 -13.90 -7.45
C GLU A 90 -5.76 -13.01 -7.59
N ILE A 91 -5.59 -11.68 -7.51
CA ILE A 91 -6.67 -10.71 -7.78
C ILE A 91 -7.12 -10.82 -9.23
N HIS A 92 -6.20 -11.00 -10.18
CA HIS A 92 -6.52 -11.20 -11.59
C HIS A 92 -7.38 -12.46 -11.78
N GLU A 93 -6.94 -13.62 -11.26
CA GLU A 93 -7.70 -14.88 -11.31
C GLU A 93 -9.09 -14.74 -10.65
N TYR A 94 -9.17 -14.05 -9.51
CA TYR A 94 -10.45 -13.77 -8.87
C TYR A 94 -11.40 -12.98 -9.78
N ARG A 95 -10.92 -11.92 -10.44
CA ARG A 95 -11.74 -11.08 -11.32
C ARG A 95 -12.18 -11.77 -12.60
N GLU A 96 -11.37 -12.68 -13.14
CA GLU A 96 -11.77 -13.53 -14.26
C GLU A 96 -12.98 -14.41 -13.90
N ASN A 97 -13.02 -14.92 -12.67
CA ASN A 97 -14.10 -15.76 -12.18
C ASN A 97 -15.32 -14.96 -11.67
N TYR A 98 -15.10 -13.73 -11.20
CA TYR A 98 -16.11 -12.88 -10.57
C TYR A 98 -16.06 -11.44 -11.13
N PRO A 99 -16.48 -11.23 -12.38
CA PRO A 99 -16.47 -9.90 -12.98
C PRO A 99 -17.39 -8.95 -12.21
N SER A 100 -16.86 -7.77 -11.86
CA SER A 100 -17.64 -6.67 -11.27
C SER A 100 -17.92 -5.59 -12.29
N ILE A 101 -19.06 -4.93 -12.15
CA ILE A 101 -19.39 -3.71 -12.87
C ILE A 101 -19.48 -2.64 -11.79
N ILE A 102 -18.55 -1.68 -11.78
CA ILE A 102 -18.64 -0.53 -10.89
C ILE A 102 -19.67 0.43 -11.47
N GLU A 103 -20.79 0.63 -10.78
CA GLU A 103 -21.77 1.65 -11.13
C GLU A 103 -21.65 2.84 -10.18
N THR A 104 -21.40 4.02 -10.73
CA THR A 104 -21.44 5.25 -9.94
C THR A 104 -22.74 6.01 -10.19
N ARG A 105 -23.22 6.70 -9.15
CA ARG A 105 -24.39 7.59 -9.25
C ARG A 105 -24.14 8.75 -10.25
N ASP A 106 -22.88 9.16 -10.39
CA ASP A 106 -22.46 10.20 -11.33
C ASP A 106 -21.99 9.61 -12.66
N LYS A 107 -22.94 9.52 -13.60
CA LYS A 107 -22.68 8.98 -14.95
C LYS A 107 -21.66 9.79 -15.75
N THR A 108 -21.35 11.02 -15.37
CA THR A 108 -20.36 11.84 -16.08
C THR A 108 -18.93 11.34 -15.87
N ARG A 109 -18.67 10.64 -14.76
CA ARG A 109 -17.35 10.07 -14.42
C ARG A 109 -17.14 8.65 -14.97
N GLN A 110 -18.17 8.04 -15.56
CA GLN A 110 -18.10 6.68 -16.09
C GLN A 110 -16.98 6.47 -17.13
N PRO A 111 -16.72 7.40 -18.07
CA PRO A 111 -15.59 7.24 -19.01
C PRO A 111 -14.23 7.21 -18.32
N ASP A 112 -14.01 8.09 -17.34
CA ASP A 112 -12.73 8.16 -16.60
C ASP A 112 -12.51 6.88 -15.78
N LEU A 113 -13.57 6.36 -15.16
CA LEU A 113 -13.51 5.10 -14.40
C LEU A 113 -13.29 3.88 -15.32
N ALA A 114 -13.83 3.91 -16.53
CA ALA A 114 -13.58 2.86 -17.52
C ALA A 114 -12.12 2.87 -18.00
N ALA A 115 -11.54 4.06 -18.23
CA ALA A 115 -10.13 4.20 -18.56
C ALA A 115 -9.23 3.68 -17.43
N MET A 116 -9.50 4.10 -16.19
CA MET A 116 -8.78 3.62 -15.01
C MET A 116 -8.85 2.09 -14.87
N ARG A 117 -10.02 1.47 -15.10
CA ARG A 117 -10.15 0.00 -15.07
C ARG A 117 -9.34 -0.68 -16.16
N SER A 118 -9.31 -0.11 -17.36
CA SER A 118 -8.43 -0.63 -18.42
C SER A 118 -6.95 -0.61 -18.01
N ASP A 119 -6.51 0.43 -17.29
CA ASP A 119 -5.14 0.51 -16.79
C ASP A 119 -4.88 -0.54 -15.68
N VAL A 120 -5.85 -0.73 -14.77
CA VAL A 120 -5.79 -1.78 -13.74
C VAL A 120 -5.72 -3.17 -14.37
N ASP A 121 -6.56 -3.45 -15.37
CA ASP A 121 -6.58 -4.75 -16.03
C ASP A 121 -5.24 -5.06 -16.71
N ALA A 122 -4.62 -4.05 -17.34
CA ALA A 122 -3.28 -4.19 -17.91
C ALA A 122 -2.19 -4.46 -16.85
N VAL A 123 -2.30 -3.83 -15.68
CA VAL A 123 -1.40 -4.11 -14.53
C VAL A 123 -1.58 -5.55 -14.06
N LEU A 124 -2.82 -6.00 -13.90
CA LEU A 124 -3.16 -7.34 -13.41
C LEU A 124 -2.71 -8.44 -14.38
N GLU A 125 -2.97 -8.27 -15.68
CA GLU A 125 -2.52 -9.19 -16.73
C GLU A 125 -0.99 -9.31 -16.74
N ARG A 126 -0.29 -8.17 -16.67
CA ARG A 126 1.17 -8.16 -16.61
C ARG A 126 1.69 -8.81 -15.32
N ALA A 127 1.05 -8.57 -14.19
CA ALA A 127 1.44 -9.19 -12.92
C ALA A 127 1.25 -10.70 -12.95
N ALA A 128 0.13 -11.19 -13.51
CA ALA A 128 -0.13 -12.61 -13.69
C ALA A 128 0.93 -13.30 -14.57
N ALA A 129 1.39 -12.64 -15.64
CA ALA A 129 2.45 -13.16 -16.49
C ALA A 129 3.85 -13.22 -15.82
N LEU A 130 4.08 -12.38 -14.79
CA LEU A 130 5.36 -12.24 -14.11
C LEU A 130 5.41 -12.89 -12.73
N ALA A 131 4.27 -13.31 -12.18
CA ALA A 131 4.19 -13.88 -10.86
C ALA A 131 4.98 -15.21 -10.77
N PRO A 132 5.70 -15.45 -9.65
CA PRO A 132 6.37 -16.72 -9.44
C PRO A 132 5.36 -17.87 -9.34
N ALA A 133 5.73 -19.05 -9.84
CA ALA A 133 4.89 -20.24 -9.76
C ALA A 133 4.73 -20.70 -8.29
N GLY A 134 3.49 -20.66 -7.79
CA GLY A 134 3.11 -21.07 -6.44
C GLY A 134 2.16 -20.07 -5.80
N ARG A 135 1.01 -20.53 -5.28
CA ARG A 135 0.06 -19.68 -4.56
C ARG A 135 0.67 -19.16 -3.27
N LEU A 136 0.35 -17.93 -2.90
CA LEU A 136 0.61 -17.46 -1.55
C LEU A 136 -0.25 -18.29 -0.60
N GLN A 137 0.39 -18.94 0.38
CA GLN A 137 -0.32 -19.52 1.52
C GLN A 137 -0.46 -18.40 2.55
N PHE A 138 -1.67 -17.85 2.67
CA PHE A 138 -2.03 -16.90 3.74
C PHE A 138 -2.43 -17.63 5.02
#